data_AF-A0A2V6KSM3-F1
#
_entry.id   AF-A0A2V6KSM3-F1
#
_cell.length_a   1.000
_cell.length_b   1.000
_cell.length_c   1.000
_cell.angle_alpha   90.00
_cell.angle_beta   90.00
_cell.angle_gamma   90.00
#
_symmetry.space_group_name_H-M   'P 1'
#
loop_
_entity.id
_entity.type
_entity.pdbx_description
1 polymer ?
#
loop_
_entity_poly.entity_id
_entity_poly.type
_entity_poly.pdbx_seq_one_letter_code
_entity_poly.pdbx_strand_id
1 'polypeptide(L)'
;MTSSRELGSIIVDPLTRKEFPEIKEVVVFDAGTTGRAHVAGTPRLIRQRTDKPAAMLPIPAGTYDVECKTADGTEFTLVKNVSVKARESKRITTDNEIAGFVVNDPKVSGLEMEAIYALRAGTNEIAAQGKRFGDPILVYAGEAYDIALKQSGGVARIKNNVTPKRGALTEVP
;
A
#
# COMPACT_ATOMS: atom_id res chain seq x y z
N MET A 1 28.40 -5.60 26.53
CA MET A 1 28.76 -4.58 25.53
C MET A 1 27.57 -4.38 24.60
N THR A 2 26.78 -3.33 24.80
CA THR A 2 25.74 -2.92 23.86
C THR A 2 26.42 -2.28 22.66
N SER A 3 26.59 -3.06 21.58
CA SER A 3 26.89 -2.48 20.27
C SER A 3 25.83 -1.40 20.01
N SER A 4 26.24 -0.13 19.93
CA SER A 4 25.35 0.89 19.39
C SER A 4 25.06 0.44 17.96
N ARG A 5 23.87 -0.12 17.72
CA ARG A 5 23.46 -0.42 16.36
C ARG A 5 23.50 0.91 15.61
N GLU A 6 24.47 1.07 14.74
CA GLU A 6 24.59 2.30 13.97
C GLU A 6 23.31 2.44 13.15
N LEU A 7 22.59 3.54 13.38
CA LEU A 7 21.28 3.79 12.77
C LEU A 7 21.48 4.48 11.44
N GLY A 8 20.70 4.08 10.44
CA GLY A 8 20.34 4.94 9.32
C GLY A 8 18.98 5.60 9.57
N SER A 9 18.36 6.10 8.52
CA SER A 9 16.99 6.60 8.60
C SER A 9 16.19 6.38 7.32
N ILE A 10 14.87 6.30 7.47
CA ILE A 10 13.91 6.39 6.37
C ILE A 10 13.14 7.69 6.52
N ILE A 11 12.95 8.40 5.41
CA ILE A 11 12.09 9.57 5.31
C ILE A 11 11.10 9.29 4.19
N VAL A 12 9.80 9.34 4.50
CA VAL A 12 8.73 9.17 3.51
C VAL A 12 8.06 10.51 3.31
N ASP A 13 8.19 11.09 2.12
CA ASP A 13 7.58 12.39 1.81
C ASP A 13 6.04 12.27 1.80
N PRO A 14 5.30 13.33 2.13
CA PRO A 14 3.86 13.32 1.99
C PRO A 14 3.45 13.09 0.52
N LEU A 15 2.29 12.45 0.33
CA LEU A 15 1.59 12.39 -0.96
C LEU A 15 0.98 13.77 -1.23
N THR A 16 1.41 14.44 -2.29
CA THR A 16 1.01 15.83 -2.56
C THR A 16 0.04 15.97 -3.73
N ARG A 17 -0.18 14.89 -4.47
CA ARG A 17 -1.09 14.87 -5.61
C ARG A 17 -2.54 15.06 -5.17
N LYS A 18 -3.22 15.98 -5.86
CA LYS A 18 -4.68 16.14 -5.74
C LYS A 18 -5.37 14.84 -6.11
N GLU A 19 -6.55 14.62 -5.53
CA GLU A 19 -7.41 13.42 -5.72
C GLU A 19 -6.94 12.15 -5.01
N PHE A 20 -5.73 12.13 -4.45
CA PHE A 20 -5.27 11.03 -3.61
C PHE A 20 -5.67 11.22 -2.15
N PRO A 21 -5.93 10.12 -1.41
CA PRO A 21 -6.17 10.21 0.01
C PRO A 21 -4.91 10.67 0.75
N GLU A 22 -5.08 11.55 1.74
CA GLU A 22 -4.00 11.98 2.62
C GLU A 22 -3.42 10.77 3.37
N ILE A 23 -2.08 10.67 3.43
CA ILE A 23 -1.39 9.68 4.26
C ILE A 23 -1.24 10.25 5.67
N LYS A 24 -1.77 9.52 6.66
CA LYS A 24 -1.68 9.88 8.08
C LYS A 24 -0.70 9.05 8.87
N GLU A 25 -0.32 7.88 8.39
CA GLU A 25 0.64 7.03 9.09
C GLU A 25 1.63 6.41 8.11
N VAL A 26 2.88 6.33 8.55
CA VAL A 26 3.94 5.57 7.90
C VAL A 26 4.46 4.54 8.89
N VAL A 27 4.52 3.28 8.47
CA VAL A 27 4.99 2.17 9.29
C VAL A 27 6.08 1.41 8.54
N VAL A 28 7.18 1.14 9.22
CA VAL A 28 8.34 0.42 8.68
C VAL A 28 8.42 -0.96 9.33
N PHE A 29 8.51 -1.98 8.49
CA PHE A 29 8.56 -3.39 8.89
C PHE A 29 9.83 -4.05 8.36
N ASP A 30 10.25 -5.15 8.99
CA ASP A 30 11.27 -6.03 8.38
C ASP A 30 10.78 -6.55 7.01
N ALA A 31 11.69 -6.59 6.03
CA ALA A 31 11.34 -6.99 4.68
C ALA A 31 10.74 -8.41 4.62
N GLY A 32 9.71 -8.58 3.79
CA GLY A 32 9.01 -9.86 3.59
C GLY A 32 8.02 -10.22 4.70
N THR A 33 7.82 -9.32 5.67
CA THR A 33 6.77 -9.43 6.70
C THR A 33 5.48 -8.68 6.32
N THR A 34 5.52 -7.85 5.27
CA THR A 34 4.36 -7.15 4.70
C THR A 34 3.62 -8.00 3.68
N GLY A 35 2.32 -7.74 3.48
CA GLY A 35 1.53 -8.35 2.40
C GLY A 35 1.30 -9.86 2.48
N ARG A 36 1.57 -10.52 3.62
CA ARG A 36 0.97 -11.82 3.92
C ARG A 36 -0.38 -11.53 4.55
N ALA A 37 -1.48 -11.71 3.81
CA ALA A 37 -2.80 -11.74 4.43
C ALA A 37 -2.74 -12.59 5.67
N HIS A 38 -3.07 -12.00 6.82
CA HIS A 38 -3.57 -12.66 8.02
C HIS A 38 -3.31 -14.16 8.13
N VAL A 39 -2.06 -14.61 8.06
CA VAL A 39 -1.73 -15.95 8.54
C VAL A 39 -1.80 -15.79 10.03
N ALA A 40 -2.97 -16.12 10.59
CA ALA A 40 -3.23 -16.06 12.01
C ALA A 40 -2.03 -16.66 12.76
N GLY A 41 -1.31 -15.82 13.50
CA GLY A 41 -0.19 -16.25 14.35
C GLY A 41 1.21 -15.76 13.98
N THR A 42 1.46 -15.11 12.83
CA THR A 42 2.78 -14.46 12.59
C THR A 42 2.70 -12.96 12.88
N PRO A 43 3.22 -12.47 14.02
CA PRO A 43 3.23 -11.04 14.30
C PRO A 43 4.11 -10.29 13.30
N ARG A 44 3.58 -9.20 12.70
CA ARG A 44 4.38 -8.27 11.89
C ARG A 44 5.42 -7.61 12.81
N LEU A 45 6.70 -7.67 12.44
CA LEU A 45 7.73 -7.00 13.23
C LEU A 45 7.83 -5.53 12.83
N ILE A 46 7.09 -4.69 13.54
CA ILE A 46 7.15 -3.23 13.40
C ILE A 46 8.50 -2.76 13.95
N ARG A 47 9.24 -2.00 13.15
CA ARG A 47 10.49 -1.37 13.55
C ARG A 47 10.32 0.08 13.95
N GLN A 48 9.56 0.82 13.16
CA GLN A 48 9.30 2.24 13.37
C GLN A 48 7.91 2.60 12.85
N ARG A 49 7.30 3.63 13.45
CA ARG A 49 6.05 4.22 12.99
C ARG A 49 6.02 5.72 13.28
N THR A 50 5.30 6.47 12.45
CA THR A 50 5.05 7.90 12.65
C THR A 50 3.68 8.28 12.09
N ASP A 51 2.99 9.17 12.79
CA ASP A 51 1.76 9.85 12.36
C ASP A 51 2.05 11.14 11.57
N LYS A 52 3.34 11.49 11.44
CA LYS A 52 3.83 12.66 10.71
C LYS A 52 4.59 12.21 9.47
N PRO A 53 4.02 12.39 8.26
CA PRO A 53 4.77 12.28 7.01
C PRO A 53 6.00 13.20 7.03
N ALA A 54 7.01 12.85 6.25
CA ALA A 54 8.34 13.46 6.21
C ALA A 54 9.14 13.44 7.53
N ALA A 55 8.64 12.80 8.59
CA ALA A 55 9.45 12.57 9.79
C ALA A 55 10.61 11.64 9.47
N MET A 56 11.77 11.94 10.06
CA MET A 56 12.93 11.06 10.00
C MET A 56 12.72 9.88 10.96
N LEU A 57 12.66 8.67 10.42
CA LEU A 57 12.52 7.43 11.19
C LEU A 57 13.88 6.78 11.39
N PRO A 58 14.55 6.94 12.55
CA PRO A 58 15.84 6.33 12.80
C PRO A 58 15.68 4.82 12.96
N ILE A 59 16.44 4.04 12.19
CA ILE A 59 16.29 2.58 12.14
C ILE A 59 17.65 1.91 11.94
N PRO A 60 17.92 0.72 12.51
CA PRO A 60 19.15 0.00 12.25
C PRO A 60 19.39 -0.22 10.75
N ALA A 61 20.65 -0.43 10.35
CA ALA A 61 20.95 -0.89 9.01
C ALA A 61 20.26 -2.24 8.73
N GLY A 62 19.69 -2.40 7.55
CA GLY A 62 18.89 -3.57 7.18
C GLY A 62 18.05 -3.34 5.92
N THR A 63 17.14 -4.29 5.65
CA THR A 63 16.20 -4.22 4.54
C THR A 63 14.78 -4.22 5.08
N TYR A 64 13.97 -3.28 4.62
CA TYR A 64 12.66 -2.98 5.19
C TYR A 64 11.58 -2.84 4.12
N ASP A 65 10.34 -3.08 4.51
CA ASP A 65 9.17 -2.69 3.74
C ASP A 65 8.50 -1.49 4.41
N VAL A 66 7.87 -0.63 3.61
CA VAL A 66 7.20 0.59 4.06
C VAL A 66 5.72 0.49 3.69
N GLU A 67 4.86 0.51 4.70
CA GLU A 67 3.41 0.63 4.54
C GLU A 67 2.94 2.01 4.96
N CYS A 68 1.85 2.46 4.35
CA CYS A 68 1.19 3.71 4.66
C CYS A 68 -0.27 3.45 5.02
N LYS A 69 -0.79 4.30 5.91
CA LYS A 69 -2.21 4.37 6.24
C LYS A 69 -2.77 5.71 5.82
N THR A 70 -3.86 5.68 5.07
CA THR A 70 -4.57 6.87 4.63
C THR A 70 -5.54 7.37 5.70
N ALA A 71 -5.99 8.62 5.56
CA ALA A 71 -6.89 9.28 6.50
C ALA A 71 -8.23 8.56 6.72
N ASP A 72 -8.71 7.83 5.71
CA ASP A 72 -9.94 7.02 5.74
C ASP A 72 -9.72 5.59 6.29
N GLY A 73 -8.50 5.30 6.72
CA GLY A 73 -8.10 4.06 7.39
C GLY A 73 -7.58 2.96 6.45
N THR A 74 -7.45 3.21 5.15
CA THR A 74 -6.94 2.23 4.18
C THR A 74 -5.43 2.03 4.35
N GLU A 75 -4.99 0.77 4.36
CA GLU A 75 -3.59 0.40 4.49
C GLU A 75 -3.06 -0.13 3.16
N PHE A 76 -1.85 0.26 2.77
CA PHE A 76 -1.21 -0.25 1.56
C PHE A 76 0.32 -0.25 1.70
N THR A 77 0.99 -1.18 1.01
CA THR A 77 2.45 -1.19 0.91
C THR A 77 2.92 -0.20 -0.15
N LEU A 78 3.72 0.79 0.24
CA LEU A 78 4.26 1.81 -0.66
C LEU A 78 5.52 1.31 -1.38
N VAL A 79 6.49 0.81 -0.62
CA VAL A 79 7.77 0.29 -1.16
C VAL A 79 8.18 -0.98 -0.41
N LYS A 80 8.71 -1.96 -1.14
CA LYS A 80 9.30 -3.18 -0.58
C LYS A 80 10.82 -3.17 -0.74
N ASN A 81 11.51 -3.91 0.12
CA ASN A 81 12.96 -4.15 0.04
C ASN A 81 13.82 -2.88 0.05
N VAL A 82 13.44 -1.88 0.84
CA VAL A 82 14.20 -0.66 1.07
C VAL A 82 15.46 -0.98 1.86
N SER A 83 16.63 -0.87 1.23
CA SER A 83 17.91 -1.01 1.92
C SER A 83 18.29 0.27 2.65
N VAL A 84 18.53 0.15 3.96
CA VAL A 84 19.03 1.21 4.84
C VAL A 84 20.42 0.85 5.31
N LYS A 85 21.35 1.80 5.17
CA LYS A 85 22.72 1.68 5.66
C LYS A 85 22.92 2.55 6.89
N ALA A 86 23.88 2.17 7.73
CA ALA A 86 24.27 2.95 8.89
C ALA A 86 24.68 4.37 8.46
N ARG A 87 24.21 5.38 9.20
CA ARG A 87 24.54 6.81 9.02
C ARG A 87 24.06 7.41 7.69
N GLU A 88 23.25 6.68 6.91
CA GLU A 88 22.65 7.17 5.68
C GLU A 88 21.14 7.40 5.85
N SER A 89 20.60 8.38 5.11
CA SER A 89 19.16 8.64 5.04
C SER A 89 18.60 8.19 3.71
N LYS A 90 17.63 7.28 3.74
CA LYS A 90 16.88 6.86 2.56
C LYS A 90 15.59 7.68 2.46
N ARG A 91 15.52 8.55 1.46
CA ARG A 91 14.32 9.33 1.15
C ARG A 91 13.45 8.58 0.13
N ILE A 92 12.16 8.51 0.40
CA ILE A 92 11.13 7.90 -0.43
C ILE A 92 10.16 9.01 -0.82
N THR A 93 10.16 9.37 -2.10
CA THR A 93 9.25 10.38 -2.64
C THR A 93 7.95 9.70 -3.03
N THR A 94 6.94 9.78 -2.15
CA THR A 94 5.69 9.03 -2.27
C THR A 94 4.99 9.19 -3.61
N ASP A 95 4.94 10.40 -4.17
CA ASP A 95 4.32 10.67 -5.49
C ASP A 95 4.93 9.82 -6.62
N ASN A 96 6.21 9.44 -6.51
CA ASN A 96 6.92 8.62 -7.48
C ASN A 96 6.76 7.12 -7.23
N GLU A 97 6.19 6.71 -6.10
CA GLU A 97 6.11 5.32 -5.65
C GLU A 97 4.68 4.79 -5.65
N ILE A 98 3.70 5.66 -5.45
CA ILE A 98 2.28 5.31 -5.44
C ILE A 98 1.87 4.59 -6.72
N ALA A 99 1.10 3.53 -6.57
CA ALA A 99 0.38 2.87 -7.64
C ALA A 99 -1.03 2.57 -7.17
N GLY A 100 -1.99 2.58 -8.08
CA GLY A 100 -3.36 2.30 -7.71
C GLY A 100 -4.28 2.11 -8.89
N PHE A 101 -5.54 1.89 -8.56
CA PHE A 101 -6.62 1.74 -9.52
C PHE A 101 -7.67 2.80 -9.30
N VAL A 102 -8.30 3.23 -10.39
CA VAL A 102 -9.58 3.94 -10.34
C VAL A 102 -10.56 3.08 -11.12
N VAL A 103 -11.58 2.57 -10.43
CA VAL A 103 -12.61 1.76 -11.06
C VAL A 103 -13.78 2.66 -11.40
N ASN A 104 -14.12 2.70 -12.68
CA ASN A 104 -15.19 3.54 -13.18
C ASN A 104 -16.55 2.96 -12.78
N ASP A 105 -17.50 3.84 -12.50
CA ASP A 105 -18.89 3.44 -12.29
C ASP A 105 -19.48 2.98 -13.63
N PRO A 106 -19.94 1.73 -13.75
CA PRO A 106 -20.51 1.22 -14.99
C PRO A 106 -21.90 1.81 -15.31
N LYS A 107 -22.48 2.61 -14.41
CA LYS A 107 -23.81 3.26 -14.52
C LYS A 107 -24.94 2.26 -14.81
N VAL A 108 -24.82 1.05 -14.27
CA VAL A 108 -25.82 -0.01 -14.38
C VAL A 108 -26.86 0.17 -13.28
N SER A 109 -28.12 0.36 -13.68
CA SER A 109 -29.23 0.49 -12.73
C SER A 109 -29.38 -0.78 -11.87
N GLY A 110 -29.51 -0.60 -10.55
CA GLY A 110 -29.67 -1.70 -9.60
C GLY A 110 -28.39 -2.46 -9.25
N LEU A 111 -27.22 -1.96 -9.69
CA LEU A 111 -25.94 -2.52 -9.27
C LEU A 111 -25.63 -2.11 -7.82
N GLU A 112 -25.90 -3.01 -6.89
CA GLU A 112 -25.48 -2.87 -5.49
C GLU A 112 -24.06 -3.42 -5.30
N MET A 113 -23.17 -2.60 -4.77
CA MET A 113 -21.76 -2.93 -4.49
C MET A 113 -21.43 -2.58 -3.04
N GLU A 114 -20.81 -3.53 -2.34
CA GLU A 114 -20.37 -3.37 -0.95
C GLU A 114 -18.92 -2.89 -0.86
N ALA A 115 -18.07 -3.34 -1.78
CA ALA A 115 -16.66 -2.96 -1.86
C ALA A 115 -16.07 -3.25 -3.25
N ILE A 116 -14.94 -2.62 -3.53
CA ILE A 116 -14.07 -2.94 -4.67
C ILE A 116 -12.78 -3.52 -4.10
N TYR A 117 -12.35 -4.68 -4.57
CA TYR A 117 -11.12 -5.32 -4.13
C TYR A 117 -10.06 -5.29 -5.22
N ALA A 118 -8.84 -4.92 -4.82
CA ALA A 118 -7.63 -5.31 -5.54
C ALA A 118 -7.11 -6.60 -4.91
N LEU A 119 -7.27 -7.71 -5.63
CA LEU A 119 -6.81 -9.04 -5.22
C LEU A 119 -5.43 -9.32 -5.81
N ARG A 120 -4.56 -10.04 -5.10
CA ARG A 120 -3.33 -10.57 -5.70
C ARG A 120 -3.70 -11.46 -6.88
N ALA A 121 -3.15 -11.19 -8.06
CA ALA A 121 -3.57 -11.84 -9.31
C ALA A 121 -3.59 -13.37 -9.20
N GLY A 122 -4.68 -13.99 -9.65
CA GLY A 122 -4.87 -15.44 -9.60
C GLY A 122 -5.22 -15.99 -8.21
N THR A 123 -5.42 -15.15 -7.20
CA THR A 123 -5.77 -15.56 -5.83
C THR A 123 -7.00 -14.81 -5.32
N ASN A 124 -7.49 -15.19 -4.13
CA ASN A 124 -8.52 -14.45 -3.40
C ASN A 124 -7.95 -13.52 -2.31
N GLU A 125 -6.63 -13.33 -2.29
CA GLU A 125 -5.98 -12.50 -1.29
C GLU A 125 -6.23 -11.02 -1.55
N ILE A 126 -6.89 -10.33 -0.61
CA ILE A 126 -7.17 -8.89 -0.70
C ILE A 126 -5.89 -8.12 -0.38
N ALA A 127 -5.37 -7.38 -1.36
CA ALA A 127 -4.25 -6.47 -1.18
C ALA A 127 -4.70 -5.07 -0.79
N ALA A 128 -5.85 -4.61 -1.30
CA ALA A 128 -6.46 -3.35 -0.95
C ALA A 128 -7.98 -3.37 -1.21
N GLN A 129 -8.69 -2.45 -0.55
CA GLN A 129 -10.14 -2.29 -0.67
C GLN A 129 -10.49 -0.82 -0.96
N GLY A 130 -11.31 -0.59 -1.99
CA GLY A 130 -12.04 0.64 -2.23
C GLY A 130 -13.48 0.54 -1.75
N LYS A 131 -14.05 1.68 -1.35
CA LYS A 131 -15.44 1.78 -0.86
C LYS A 131 -16.40 2.36 -1.90
N ARG A 132 -15.88 3.02 -2.95
CA ARG A 132 -16.65 3.74 -3.96
C ARG A 132 -15.96 3.64 -5.31
N PHE A 133 -16.75 3.72 -6.38
CA PHE A 133 -16.22 3.96 -7.72
C PHE A 133 -15.59 5.36 -7.80
N GLY A 134 -14.59 5.52 -8.67
CA GLY A 134 -13.86 6.78 -8.83
C GLY A 134 -12.79 7.06 -7.77
N ASP A 135 -12.94 6.54 -6.55
CA ASP A 135 -11.94 6.72 -5.49
C ASP A 135 -10.68 5.86 -5.78
N PRO A 136 -9.46 6.41 -5.60
CA PRO A 136 -8.23 5.64 -5.79
C PRO A 136 -8.08 4.48 -4.81
N ILE A 137 -7.79 3.29 -5.34
CA ILE A 137 -7.43 2.10 -4.56
C ILE A 137 -5.92 1.92 -4.65
N LEU A 138 -5.21 2.28 -3.57
CA LEU A 138 -3.74 2.25 -3.54
C LEU A 138 -3.21 0.84 -3.28
N VAL A 139 -2.20 0.44 -4.03
CA VAL A 139 -1.55 -0.87 -3.97
C VAL A 139 -0.05 -0.73 -4.16
N TYR A 140 0.68 -1.83 -3.92
CA TYR A 140 2.10 -1.86 -4.22
C TYR A 140 2.35 -1.91 -5.73
N ALA A 141 3.24 -1.05 -6.21
CA ALA A 141 3.64 -0.99 -7.61
C ALA A 141 4.48 -2.19 -8.03
N GLY A 142 4.22 -2.72 -9.24
CA GLY A 142 5.00 -3.82 -9.82
C GLY A 142 4.49 -5.23 -9.51
N GLU A 143 3.35 -5.34 -8.82
CA GLU A 143 2.61 -6.59 -8.69
C GLU A 143 1.37 -6.56 -9.58
N ALA A 144 0.95 -7.74 -10.04
CA ALA A 144 -0.28 -7.89 -10.80
C ALA A 144 -1.46 -8.13 -9.85
N TYR A 145 -2.61 -7.55 -10.19
CA TYR A 145 -3.83 -7.65 -9.41
C TYR A 145 -5.03 -8.05 -10.27
N ASP A 146 -5.95 -8.78 -9.68
CA ASP A 146 -7.32 -8.91 -10.19
C ASP A 146 -8.20 -7.88 -9.48
N ILE A 147 -9.03 -7.18 -10.24
CA ILE A 147 -9.99 -6.22 -9.72
C ILE A 147 -11.34 -6.89 -9.64
N ALA A 148 -11.96 -6.84 -8.47
CA ALA A 148 -13.22 -7.50 -8.21
C ALA A 148 -14.20 -6.59 -7.48
N LEU A 149 -15.49 -6.83 -7.72
CA LEU A 149 -16.58 -6.19 -6.99
C LEU A 149 -17.12 -7.17 -5.96
N LYS A 150 -17.24 -6.72 -4.71
CA LYS A 150 -18.02 -7.40 -3.68
C LYS A 150 -19.46 -6.94 -3.78
N GLN A 151 -20.35 -7.91 -3.92
CA GLN A 151 -21.79 -7.73 -3.95
C GLN A 151 -22.42 -8.69 -2.95
N SER A 152 -23.72 -8.52 -2.66
CA SER A 152 -24.45 -9.39 -1.73
C SER A 152 -24.34 -10.88 -2.10
N GLY A 153 -24.33 -11.19 -3.40
CA GLY A 153 -24.21 -12.55 -3.93
C GLY A 153 -22.79 -13.14 -3.97
N GLY A 154 -21.74 -12.36 -3.68
CA GLY A 154 -20.36 -12.83 -3.69
C GLY A 154 -19.35 -11.84 -4.26
N VAL A 155 -18.19 -12.34 -4.67
CA VAL A 155 -17.10 -11.55 -5.28
C VAL A 155 -16.99 -11.89 -6.76
N ALA A 156 -17.15 -10.89 -7.62
CA ALA A 156 -17.03 -11.03 -9.07
C ALA A 156 -15.79 -10.29 -9.59
N ARG A 157 -14.87 -11.00 -10.25
CA ARG A 157 -13.71 -10.37 -10.92
C ARG A 157 -14.17 -9.67 -12.19
N ILE A 158 -13.85 -8.39 -12.30
CA ILE A 158 -14.17 -7.54 -13.46
C ILE A 158 -12.97 -7.31 -14.37
N LYS A 159 -11.74 -7.46 -13.83
CA LYS A 159 -10.52 -7.35 -14.60
C LYS A 159 -9.43 -8.22 -13.98
N ASN A 160 -8.67 -8.92 -14.81
CA ASN A 160 -7.64 -9.84 -14.33
C ASN A 160 -6.25 -9.37 -14.74
N ASN A 161 -5.25 -9.72 -13.93
CA ASN A 161 -3.83 -9.57 -14.25
C ASN A 161 -3.42 -8.15 -14.67
N VAL A 162 -3.86 -7.14 -13.92
CA VAL A 162 -3.55 -5.73 -14.15
C VAL A 162 -2.39 -5.31 -13.26
N THR A 163 -1.31 -4.82 -13.87
CA THR A 163 -0.15 -4.30 -13.14
C THR A 163 -0.16 -2.78 -13.22
N PRO A 164 -0.45 -2.06 -12.12
CA PRO A 164 -0.44 -0.63 -12.12
C PRO A 164 1.01 -0.14 -12.17
N LYS A 165 1.25 0.87 -12.99
CA LYS A 165 2.57 1.48 -13.10
C LYS A 165 2.87 2.27 -11.83
N ARG A 166 4.14 2.22 -11.43
CA ARG A 166 4.66 3.09 -10.38
C ARG A 166 4.45 4.56 -10.76
N GLY A 167 3.98 5.37 -9.82
CA GLY A 167 3.62 6.78 -10.03
C GLY A 167 2.29 7.02 -10.75
N ALA A 168 1.44 6.01 -10.93
CA ALA A 168 0.23 6.12 -11.76
C ALA A 168 -1.03 5.50 -11.13
N LEU A 169 -2.18 6.01 -11.56
CA LEU A 169 -3.47 5.35 -11.40
C LEU A 169 -3.80 4.64 -12.70
N THR A 170 -4.21 3.38 -12.58
CA THR A 170 -4.67 2.58 -13.71
C THR A 170 -6.18 2.59 -13.72
N GLU A 171 -6.76 3.12 -14.79
CA GLU A 171 -8.20 3.10 -14.98
C GLU A 171 -8.67 1.67 -15.28
N VAL A 172 -9.75 1.29 -14.62
CA VAL A 172 -10.47 0.04 -14.85
C VAL A 172 -11.88 0.43 -15.28
N PRO A 173 -12.24 0.17 -16.55
CA PRO A 173 -13.54 0.52 -17.09
C PRO A 173 -14.67 -0.30 -16.49
#